data_AF-A0A4Y2JJJ8-F1
#
_entry.id   AF-A0A4Y2JJJ8-F1
#
_cell.length_a   1.000
_cell.length_b   1.000
_cell.length_c   1.000
_cell.angle_alpha   90.00
_cell.angle_beta   90.00
_cell.angle_gamma   90.00
#
_symmetry.space_group_name_H-M   'P 1'
#
loop_
_entity.id
_entity.type
_entity.pdbx_description
1 polymer ?
#
loop_
_entity_poly.entity_id
_entity_poly.type
_entity_poly.pdbx_seq_one_letter_code
_entity_poly.pdbx_strand_id
1 'polypeptide(L)'
;MCCCSGKVRLPALGTPPEPLLSYMSGTTSVSKHFLKNIRSYNSYFQMTSFGASSIVGRSGFEITFKVQGQIYHKAGSLLPLPSENAKFLQTYFIGDEEKEVNQRCDNISGVRRNIVLHLQ
;
A
#
# COMPACT_ATOMS: atom_id res chain seq x y z
N MET A 1 -8.56 -8.16 -22.80
CA MET A 1 -9.64 -8.36 -21.81
C MET A 1 -9.86 -9.86 -21.67
N CYS A 2 -9.22 -10.50 -20.68
CA CYS A 2 -9.19 -11.96 -20.57
C CYS A 2 -10.06 -12.42 -19.38
N CYS A 3 -11.30 -12.77 -19.68
CA CYS A 3 -12.30 -13.35 -18.76
C CYS A 3 -12.82 -14.66 -19.39
N CYS A 4 -11.92 -15.57 -19.79
CA CYS A 4 -12.25 -16.77 -20.58
C CYS A 4 -13.14 -16.45 -21.80
N SER A 5 -12.72 -15.51 -22.65
CA SER A 5 -13.49 -15.06 -23.81
C SER A 5 -14.88 -14.50 -23.46
N GLY A 6 -15.01 -13.80 -22.32
CA GLY A 6 -16.27 -13.18 -21.89
C GLY A 6 -17.25 -14.13 -21.20
N LYS A 7 -16.86 -15.39 -20.98
CA LYS A 7 -17.69 -16.38 -20.27
C LYS A 7 -17.75 -16.14 -18.76
N VAL A 8 -16.76 -15.43 -18.21
CA VAL A 8 -16.79 -15.03 -16.80
C VAL A 8 -17.52 -13.70 -16.68
N ARG A 9 -18.69 -13.72 -16.04
CA ARG A 9 -19.36 -12.51 -15.56
C ARG A 9 -18.95 -12.28 -14.12
N LEU A 10 -18.13 -11.24 -13.90
CA LEU A 10 -17.82 -10.80 -12.54
C LEU A 10 -19.06 -10.10 -11.95
N PRO A 11 -19.36 -10.32 -10.66
CA PRO A 11 -20.40 -9.54 -9.99
C PRO A 11 -20.02 -8.05 -10.01
N ALA A 12 -21.02 -7.18 -9.96
CA ALA A 12 -20.78 -5.76 -9.76
C ALA A 12 -20.05 -5.55 -8.43
N LEU A 13 -19.08 -4.64 -8.42
CA LEU A 13 -18.42 -4.25 -7.18
C LEU A 13 -19.46 -3.58 -6.27
N GLY A 14 -19.52 -4.01 -5.02
CA GLY A 14 -20.32 -3.34 -4.01
C GLY A 14 -19.78 -1.93 -3.72
N THR A 15 -20.63 -1.07 -3.18
CA THR A 15 -20.22 0.25 -2.69
C THR A 15 -19.19 0.08 -1.56
N PRO A 16 -18.04 0.78 -1.63
CA PRO A 16 -17.08 0.77 -0.52
C PRO A 16 -17.73 1.24 0.79
N PRO A 17 -17.32 0.72 1.95
CA PRO A 17 -17.76 1.24 3.24
C PRO A 17 -17.20 2.65 3.49
N GLU A 18 -17.83 3.42 4.39
CA GLU A 18 -17.22 4.64 4.93
C GLU A 18 -16.11 4.29 5.93
N PRO A 19 -15.03 5.10 6.02
CA PRO A 19 -14.81 6.40 5.36
C PRO A 19 -14.20 6.29 3.93
N LEU A 20 -13.93 5.08 3.44
CA LEU A 20 -13.27 4.86 2.16
C LEU A 20 -14.09 5.43 0.98
N LEU A 21 -15.42 5.29 1.02
CA LEU A 21 -16.31 5.86 0.02
C LEU A 21 -16.14 7.38 -0.12
N SER A 22 -16.12 8.11 1.00
CA SER A 22 -15.88 9.56 1.01
C SER A 22 -14.54 9.92 0.39
N TYR A 23 -13.48 9.16 0.68
CA TYR A 23 -12.15 9.38 0.10
C TYR A 23 -12.07 9.04 -1.39
N MET A 24 -12.89 8.13 -1.88
CA MET A 24 -12.94 7.74 -3.29
C MET A 24 -13.85 8.63 -4.16
N SER A 25 -14.60 9.56 -3.56
CA SER A 25 -15.57 10.43 -4.26
C SER A 25 -14.99 11.36 -5.33
N GLY A 26 -13.73 11.80 -5.18
CA GLY A 26 -13.09 12.79 -6.07
C GLY A 26 -13.67 14.22 -6.04
N THR A 27 -14.71 14.48 -5.24
CA THR A 27 -15.41 15.77 -5.20
C THR A 27 -14.74 16.80 -4.28
N THR A 28 -14.16 16.38 -3.16
CA THR A 28 -13.55 17.24 -2.15
C THR A 28 -12.04 17.39 -2.35
N SER A 29 -11.42 18.41 -1.74
CA SER A 29 -9.96 18.55 -1.74
C SER A 29 -9.27 17.34 -1.07
N VAL A 30 -9.91 16.77 -0.05
CA VAL A 30 -9.45 15.60 0.68
C VAL A 30 -9.50 14.36 -0.22
N SER A 31 -10.61 14.11 -0.92
CA SER A 31 -10.73 12.94 -1.80
C SER A 31 -9.84 13.05 -3.04
N LYS A 32 -9.66 14.25 -3.61
CA LYS A 32 -8.66 14.50 -4.65
C LYS A 32 -7.24 14.21 -4.18
N HIS A 33 -6.88 14.64 -2.96
CA HIS A 33 -5.57 14.33 -2.38
C HIS A 33 -5.39 12.83 -2.16
N PHE A 34 -6.41 12.14 -1.65
CA PHE A 34 -6.39 10.70 -1.46
C PHE A 34 -6.16 9.96 -2.77
N LEU A 35 -6.98 10.25 -3.80
CA LEU A 35 -6.85 9.62 -5.12
C LEU A 35 -5.50 9.90 -5.78
N LYS A 36 -4.97 11.12 -5.65
CA LYS A 36 -3.62 11.46 -6.16
C LYS A 36 -2.52 10.61 -5.52
N ASN A 37 -2.67 10.27 -4.25
CA ASN A 37 -1.66 9.53 -3.46
C ASN A 37 -2.11 8.10 -3.11
N ILE A 38 -3.11 7.54 -3.81
CA ILE A 38 -3.74 6.26 -3.44
C ILE A 38 -2.74 5.10 -3.36
N ARG A 39 -1.72 5.10 -4.22
CA ARG A 39 -0.65 4.10 -4.17
C ARG A 39 0.15 4.19 -2.87
N SER A 40 0.47 5.40 -2.41
CA SER A 40 1.14 5.61 -1.13
C SER A 40 0.28 5.13 0.03
N TYR A 41 -1.03 5.41 0.02
CA TYR A 41 -1.97 4.88 1.02
C TYR A 41 -2.04 3.34 0.99
N ASN A 42 -2.07 2.71 -0.18
CA ASN A 42 -2.09 1.24 -0.27
C ASN A 42 -0.77 0.62 0.23
N SER A 43 0.38 1.20 -0.16
CA SER A 43 1.70 0.76 0.34
C SER A 43 1.83 0.89 1.86
N TYR A 44 1.06 1.78 2.46
CA TYR A 44 1.03 2.06 3.89
C TYR A 44 0.47 0.92 4.75
N PHE A 45 -0.47 0.15 4.18
CA PHE A 45 -1.07 -1.02 4.82
C PHE A 45 -0.46 -2.34 4.32
N GLN A 46 0.58 -2.26 3.49
CA GLN A 46 1.23 -3.42 2.90
C GLN A 46 1.92 -4.26 3.98
N MET A 47 1.55 -5.53 4.08
CA MET A 47 2.14 -6.47 5.06
C MET A 47 3.50 -7.02 4.62
N THR A 48 3.79 -7.04 3.32
CA THR A 48 5.00 -7.66 2.77
C THR A 48 5.80 -6.68 1.94
N SER A 49 7.11 -6.58 2.17
CA SER A 49 7.99 -5.85 1.26
C SER A 49 8.17 -6.60 -0.06
N PHE A 50 8.45 -5.88 -1.14
CA PHE A 50 8.94 -6.48 -2.38
C PHE A 50 10.41 -6.07 -2.60
N GLY A 51 11.31 -7.05 -2.60
CA GLY A 51 12.75 -6.83 -2.78
C GLY A 51 13.26 -7.44 -4.09
N ALA A 52 14.35 -6.90 -4.61
CA ALA A 52 15.02 -7.42 -5.81
C ALA A 52 16.55 -7.42 -5.59
N SER A 53 17.23 -8.45 -6.09
CA SER A 53 18.71 -8.53 -6.04
C SER A 53 19.40 -7.55 -6.98
N SER A 54 18.71 -7.16 -8.06
CA SER A 54 19.18 -6.14 -9.00
C SER A 54 18.00 -5.33 -9.52
N ILE A 55 18.21 -4.03 -9.66
CA ILE A 55 17.24 -3.10 -10.25
C ILE A 55 17.92 -2.49 -11.47
N VAL A 56 17.38 -2.78 -12.67
CA VAL A 56 17.85 -2.17 -13.91
C VAL A 56 16.91 -1.02 -14.26
N GLY A 57 17.30 0.19 -13.90
CA GLY A 57 16.61 1.40 -14.33
C GLY A 57 16.98 1.71 -15.78
N ARG A 58 16.00 1.79 -16.68
CA ARG A 58 16.19 2.41 -18.00
C ARG A 58 15.76 3.87 -17.92
N SER A 59 16.58 4.78 -18.41
CA SER A 59 16.20 6.18 -18.57
C SER A 59 15.14 6.28 -19.65
N GLY A 60 13.91 6.63 -19.27
CA GLY A 60 12.75 6.65 -20.16
C GLY A 60 11.50 6.16 -19.43
N PHE A 61 10.34 6.38 -20.05
CA PHE A 61 8.97 6.23 -19.52
C PHE A 61 8.56 4.77 -19.17
N GLU A 62 9.45 3.96 -18.59
CA GLU A 62 9.17 2.57 -18.23
C GLU A 62 8.53 2.54 -16.83
N ILE A 63 7.18 2.51 -16.81
CA ILE A 63 6.34 2.51 -15.60
C ILE A 63 6.34 1.13 -14.90
N THR A 64 7.01 0.13 -15.50
CA THR A 64 6.95 -1.27 -15.10
C THR A 64 8.37 -1.79 -14.88
N PHE A 65 8.67 -2.27 -13.67
CA PHE A 65 9.91 -3.00 -13.41
C PHE A 65 9.80 -4.42 -13.99
N LYS A 66 10.91 -4.94 -14.52
CA LYS A 66 11.00 -6.32 -15.03
C LYS A 66 11.68 -7.19 -13.98
N VAL A 67 11.03 -8.29 -13.61
CA VAL A 67 11.61 -9.32 -12.74
C VAL A 67 12.06 -10.47 -13.61
N GLN A 68 13.32 -10.89 -13.44
CA GLN A 68 13.86 -12.09 -14.07
C GLN A 68 14.11 -13.15 -12.99
N GLY A 69 13.58 -14.35 -13.18
CA GLY A 69 13.69 -15.45 -12.22
C GLY A 69 12.39 -15.69 -11.43
N GLN A 70 12.52 -16.39 -10.30
CA GLN A 70 11.40 -16.76 -9.44
C GLN A 70 11.21 -15.75 -8.30
N ILE A 71 9.95 -15.47 -7.97
CA ILE A 71 9.57 -14.69 -6.80
C ILE A 71 9.37 -15.66 -5.64
N TYR A 72 10.03 -15.38 -4.52
CA TYR A 72 9.88 -16.17 -3.28
C TYR A 72 9.25 -15.31 -2.20
N HIS A 73 8.37 -15.91 -1.40
CA HIS A 73 7.90 -15.30 -0.17
C HIS A 73 8.93 -15.51 0.92
N LYS A 74 9.48 -14.41 1.45
CA LYS A 74 10.35 -14.43 2.63
C LYS A 74 9.58 -13.85 3.80
N ALA A 75 9.31 -14.67 4.81
CA ALA A 75 8.82 -14.19 6.10
C ALA A 75 10.01 -13.60 6.88
N GLY A 76 9.95 -12.31 7.17
CA GLY A 76 10.92 -11.65 8.05
C GLY A 76 10.61 -11.89 9.53
N SER A 77 11.42 -11.29 10.41
CA SER A 77 11.12 -11.23 11.84
C SER A 77 9.82 -10.46 12.10
N LEU A 78 9.01 -10.93 13.05
CA LEU A 78 7.80 -10.23 13.50
C LEU A 78 8.11 -8.92 14.23
N LEU A 79 9.27 -8.86 14.89
CA LEU A 79 9.77 -7.67 15.58
C LEU A 79 10.90 -7.03 14.77
N PRO A 80 11.02 -5.68 14.81
CA PRO A 80 12.15 -5.00 14.21
C PRO A 80 13.47 -5.46 14.83
N LEU A 81 14.55 -5.41 14.05
CA LEU A 81 15.90 -5.63 14.57
C LEU A 81 16.30 -4.49 15.52
N PRO A 82 17.27 -4.70 16.43
CA PRO A 82 17.78 -3.62 17.27
C PRO A 82 18.23 -2.42 16.43
N SER A 83 17.74 -1.22 16.77
CA SER A 83 18.00 0.05 16.05
C SER A 83 17.30 0.22 14.70
N GLU A 84 16.41 -0.69 14.31
CA GLU A 84 15.54 -0.51 13.14
C GLU A 84 14.13 -0.10 13.55
N ASN A 85 13.49 0.74 12.73
CA ASN A 85 12.08 1.05 12.86
C ASN A 85 11.24 -0.11 12.30
N ALA A 86 10.06 -0.34 12.89
CA ALA A 86 9.13 -1.34 12.38
C ALA A 86 8.57 -0.95 11.01
N LYS A 87 8.48 -1.95 10.13
CA LYS A 87 7.99 -1.80 8.77
C LYS A 87 7.04 -2.94 8.39
N PHE A 88 6.14 -2.65 7.46
CA PHE A 88 5.20 -3.62 6.89
C PHE A 88 4.39 -4.33 7.99
N LEU A 89 4.43 -5.67 8.04
CA LEU A 89 3.77 -6.48 9.04
C LEU A 89 4.19 -6.14 10.48
N GLN A 90 5.44 -5.72 10.71
CA GLN A 90 5.95 -5.43 12.07
C GLN A 90 5.21 -4.26 12.72
N THR A 91 4.67 -3.34 11.92
CA THR A 91 3.96 -2.18 12.45
C THR A 91 2.73 -2.55 13.27
N TYR A 92 2.13 -3.71 13.01
CA TYR A 92 0.96 -4.20 13.77
C TYR A 92 1.32 -4.82 15.13
N PHE A 93 2.61 -4.85 15.51
CA PHE A 93 3.10 -5.49 16.74
C PHE A 93 3.85 -4.54 17.69
N ILE A 94 3.98 -3.25 17.35
CA ILE A 94 4.81 -2.30 18.10
C ILE A 94 4.07 -1.43 19.13
N GLY A 95 2.74 -1.47 19.18
CA GLY A 95 2.01 -0.70 20.20
C GLY A 95 0.54 -0.48 19.89
N ASP A 96 0.08 0.72 20.27
CA ASP A 96 -1.28 1.22 20.04
C ASP A 96 -1.41 1.86 18.65
N GLU A 97 -2.66 2.11 18.26
CA GLU A 97 -3.03 2.72 16.98
C GLU A 97 -2.22 3.99 16.65
N GLU A 98 -2.02 4.86 17.64
CA GLU A 98 -1.28 6.11 17.45
C GLU A 98 0.19 5.87 17.11
N LYS A 99 0.84 4.92 17.78
CA LYS A 99 2.21 4.49 17.45
C LYS A 99 2.29 3.87 16.05
N GLU A 100 1.32 3.04 15.68
CA GLU A 100 1.30 2.44 14.35
C GLU A 100 1.16 3.50 13.26
N VAL A 101 0.21 4.43 13.41
CA VAL A 101 -0.03 5.52 12.45
C VAL A 101 1.21 6.39 12.29
N ASN A 102 1.85 6.77 13.39
CA ASN A 102 3.08 7.55 13.38
C ASN A 102 4.23 6.79 12.70
N GLN A 103 4.44 5.53 13.07
CA GLN A 103 5.50 4.71 12.48
C GLN A 103 5.33 4.58 10.96
N ARG A 104 4.09 4.38 10.50
CA ARG A 104 3.83 4.31 9.07
C ARG A 104 4.06 5.68 8.40
N CYS A 105 3.80 6.80 9.08
CA CYS A 105 3.92 8.17 8.51
C CYS A 105 5.39 8.48 8.24
N ASP A 106 6.25 8.00 9.14
CA ASP A 106 7.70 8.12 9.01
C ASP A 106 8.24 7.24 7.86
N ASN A 107 7.58 6.12 7.57
CA ASN A 107 8.01 5.17 6.53
C ASN A 107 7.64 5.62 5.10
N ILE A 108 6.56 6.38 4.90
CA ILE A 108 6.04 6.75 3.57
C ILE A 108 5.62 8.22 3.52
N SER A 109 6.26 9.00 2.66
CA SER A 109 5.91 10.40 2.42
C SER A 109 4.65 10.58 1.57
N GLY A 110 3.96 11.72 1.72
CA GLY A 110 2.87 12.14 0.84
C GLY A 110 1.47 11.66 1.26
N VAL A 111 1.36 11.01 2.42
CA VAL A 111 0.08 10.68 3.05
C VAL A 111 -0.29 11.70 4.12
N ARG A 112 -1.58 11.76 4.47
CA ARG A 112 -2.07 12.55 5.60
C ARG A 112 -2.41 11.63 6.76
N ARG A 113 -1.83 11.92 7.92
CA ARG A 113 -2.03 11.17 9.16
C ARG A 113 -3.49 10.90 9.51
N ASN A 114 -4.35 11.90 9.36
CA ASN A 114 -5.78 11.76 9.69
C ASN A 114 -6.49 10.76 8.77
N ILE A 115 -6.09 10.69 7.49
CA ILE A 115 -6.67 9.74 6.54
C ILE A 115 -6.21 8.33 6.88
N VAL A 116 -4.93 8.18 7.22
CA VAL A 116 -4.36 6.92 7.67
C VAL A 116 -5.10 6.40 8.91
N LEU A 117 -5.27 7.24 9.93
CA LEU A 117 -5.96 6.87 11.17
C LEU A 117 -7.39 6.38 10.89
N HIS A 118 -8.11 7.05 10.00
CA HIS A 118 -9.47 6.65 9.61
C HIS A 118 -9.55 5.34 8.79
N LEU A 119 -8.42 4.86 8.25
CA LEU A 119 -8.36 3.67 7.40
C LEU A 119 -7.75 2.44 8.11
N GLN A 120 -7.26 2.62 9.33
CA GLN A 120 -6.73 1.53 10.17
C GLN A 120 -7.87 0.67 10.73
#